data_AF-A0A5N6VCY7-F1
#
_entry.id   AF-A0A5N6VCY7-F1
#
_cell.length_a   1.000
_cell.length_b   1.000
_cell.length_c   1.000
_cell.angle_alpha   90.00
_cell.angle_beta   90.00
_cell.angle_gamma   90.00
#
_symmetry.space_group_name_H-M   'P 1'
#
loop_
_entity.id
_entity.type
_entity.pdbx_description
1 polymer ?
#
loop_
_entity_poly.entity_id
_entity_poly.type
_entity_poly.pdbx_seq_one_letter_code
_entity_poly.pdbx_strand_id
1 'polypeptide(L)'
;MLKCTIPQLKYIVEVGPLHFLPFLDFQLPCIQYNSFPLVADPLEGDIVKVNRKTQNYIYFGISVGALVFGCVHLFAWNFPFPTDVEKLIWRIASFLTALLPTALNMIWLMANRGERATDITRPWYLTLALTGISIIVLCRIFILVEVFRSLYFLSPDAFSSTWALNVPHVG
;
A
#
# COMPACT_ATOMS: atom_id res chain seq x y z
N MET A 1 -20.71 20.57 -17.86
CA MET A 1 -20.34 19.48 -18.78
C MET A 1 -18.96 19.78 -19.35
N LEU A 2 -17.92 19.14 -18.81
CA LEU A 2 -16.54 19.29 -19.29
C LEU A 2 -16.26 18.12 -20.24
N LYS A 3 -16.13 18.40 -21.55
CA LYS A 3 -15.69 17.40 -22.54
C LYS A 3 -14.19 17.19 -22.35
N CYS A 4 -13.82 16.08 -21.72
CA CYS A 4 -12.42 15.67 -21.62
C CYS A 4 -12.05 14.92 -22.91
N THR A 5 -11.16 15.48 -23.73
CA THR A 5 -10.77 14.91 -25.02
C THR A 5 -9.87 13.67 -24.80
N ILE A 6 -10.00 12.63 -25.63
CA ILE A 6 -9.27 11.33 -25.56
C ILE A 6 -7.76 11.42 -25.23
N PRO A 7 -6.97 12.41 -25.72
CA PRO A 7 -5.57 12.58 -25.32
C PRO A 7 -5.38 12.87 -23.82
N GLN A 8 -6.33 13.58 -23.20
CA GLN A 8 -6.35 13.89 -21.77
C GLN A 8 -6.66 12.63 -20.94
N LEU A 9 -7.49 11.71 -21.47
CA LEU A 9 -7.78 10.43 -20.83
C LEU A 9 -6.54 9.54 -20.76
N LYS A 10 -5.76 9.50 -21.85
CA LYS A 10 -4.48 8.79 -21.89
C LYS A 10 -3.48 9.41 -20.92
N TYR A 11 -3.47 10.74 -20.81
CA TYR A 11 -2.66 11.46 -19.82
C TYR A 11 -3.09 11.14 -18.40
N ILE A 12 -4.38 11.05 -18.07
CA ILE A 12 -4.88 10.67 -16.74
C ILE A 12 -4.49 9.22 -16.35
N VAL A 13 -4.49 8.31 -17.33
CA VAL A 13 -4.05 6.91 -17.15
C VAL A 13 -2.52 6.81 -17.04
N GLU A 14 -1.76 7.69 -17.72
CA GLU A 14 -0.30 7.74 -17.66
C GLU A 14 0.25 8.59 -16.49
N VAL A 15 -0.45 9.63 -16.02
CA VAL A 15 -0.03 10.50 -14.91
C VAL A 15 -0.51 9.98 -13.56
N GLY A 16 -0.10 8.75 -13.26
CA GLY A 16 0.32 8.43 -11.91
C GLY A 16 1.85 8.40 -11.88
N PRO A 17 2.57 9.51 -11.58
CA PRO A 17 4.00 9.41 -11.24
C PRO A 17 4.25 8.57 -9.96
N LEU A 18 3.17 8.13 -9.29
CA LEU A 18 3.18 7.20 -8.16
C LEU A 18 3.08 5.72 -8.57
N HIS A 19 2.76 5.42 -9.83
CA HIS A 19 2.63 4.04 -10.35
C HIS A 19 3.97 3.30 -10.49
N PHE A 20 5.08 3.99 -10.19
CA PHE A 20 6.42 3.39 -10.16
C PHE A 20 6.78 2.80 -8.79
N LEU A 21 5.95 3.06 -7.77
CA LEU A 21 6.12 2.47 -6.44
C LEU A 21 4.91 1.57 -6.18
N PRO A 22 4.91 0.32 -6.70
CA PRO A 22 3.80 -0.63 -6.50
C PRO A 22 3.49 -0.86 -5.01
N PHE A 23 4.45 -0.55 -4.14
CA PHE A 23 4.27 -0.53 -2.69
C PHE A 23 3.37 0.61 -2.17
N LEU A 24 3.41 1.81 -2.76
CA LEU A 24 2.59 2.95 -2.37
C LEU A 24 1.16 2.87 -2.95
N ASP A 25 1.00 2.30 -4.15
CA ASP A 25 -0.32 2.10 -4.78
C ASP A 25 -1.25 1.21 -3.95
N PHE A 26 -0.71 0.17 -3.29
CA PHE A 26 -1.52 -0.73 -2.47
C PHE A 26 -2.07 -0.05 -1.21
N GLN A 27 -1.46 1.05 -0.74
CA GLN A 27 -1.75 1.63 0.59
C GLN A 27 -2.38 3.03 0.56
N LEU A 28 -2.55 3.66 -0.61
CA LEU A 28 -3.05 5.04 -0.77
C LEU A 28 -4.48 5.17 -1.34
N PRO A 29 -5.48 4.33 -0.99
CA PRO A 29 -6.79 4.45 -1.61
C PRO A 29 -7.55 5.70 -1.20
N CYS A 30 -7.29 6.30 -0.03
CA CYS A 30 -8.09 7.45 0.41
C CYS A 30 -7.81 8.75 -0.38
N ILE A 31 -6.62 8.89 -0.99
CA ILE A 31 -6.27 10.01 -1.87
C ILE A 31 -6.62 9.69 -3.34
N GLN A 32 -6.35 8.46 -3.79
CA GLN A 32 -6.71 8.03 -5.14
C GLN A 32 -8.22 7.91 -5.34
N TYR A 33 -8.98 7.21 -4.48
CA TYR A 33 -10.40 6.93 -4.74
C TYR A 33 -11.36 8.10 -4.50
N ASN A 34 -11.02 9.06 -3.63
CA ASN A 34 -11.81 10.30 -3.55
C ASN A 34 -11.64 11.17 -4.81
N SER A 35 -10.54 10.98 -5.56
CA SER A 35 -10.24 11.66 -6.82
C SER A 35 -10.69 10.82 -8.04
N PHE A 36 -10.69 9.49 -7.91
CA PHE A 36 -11.02 8.53 -8.96
C PHE A 36 -12.11 7.53 -8.54
N PRO A 37 -13.36 7.98 -8.26
CA PRO A 37 -14.52 7.11 -8.38
C PRO A 37 -14.97 7.00 -9.84
N LEU A 38 -14.18 7.44 -10.82
CA LEU A 38 -14.55 7.47 -12.23
C LEU A 38 -13.72 6.43 -12.97
N VAL A 39 -14.35 5.31 -13.31
CA VAL A 39 -13.79 4.34 -14.27
C VAL A 39 -14.30 4.77 -15.65
N ALA A 40 -13.40 4.91 -16.61
CA ALA A 40 -13.79 5.11 -18.00
C ALA A 40 -14.41 3.81 -18.50
N ASP A 41 -15.66 3.88 -18.96
CA ASP A 41 -16.27 2.73 -19.63
C ASP A 41 -15.55 2.49 -20.96
N PRO A 42 -14.92 1.32 -21.17
CA PRO A 42 -14.19 1.03 -22.42
C PRO A 42 -15.09 1.04 -23.65
N LEU A 43 -16.40 0.87 -23.49
CA LEU A 43 -17.37 0.80 -24.59
C LEU A 43 -18.05 2.15 -24.86
N GLU A 44 -18.37 2.91 -23.82
CA GLU A 44 -19.14 4.15 -23.92
C GLU A 44 -18.26 5.41 -23.95
N GLY A 45 -17.00 5.33 -23.50
CA GLY A 45 -16.10 6.48 -23.37
C GLY A 45 -16.50 7.47 -22.26
N ASP A 46 -17.57 7.17 -21.52
CA ASP A 46 -18.08 7.99 -20.43
C ASP A 46 -17.42 7.63 -19.08
N ILE A 47 -17.31 8.64 -18.23
CA ILE A 47 -16.78 8.52 -16.87
C ILE A 47 -17.90 8.07 -15.92
N VAL A 48 -17.90 6.79 -15.54
CA VAL A 48 -18.94 6.21 -14.68
C VAL A 48 -18.52 6.28 -13.22
N LYS A 49 -19.40 6.83 -12.37
CA LYS A 49 -19.21 6.85 -10.91
C LYS A 49 -19.32 5.43 -10.35
N VAL A 50 -18.25 4.93 -9.74
CA VAL A 50 -18.17 3.62 -9.08
C VAL A 50 -19.25 3.50 -8.02
N ASN A 51 -20.01 2.39 -8.07
CA ASN A 51 -21.04 2.08 -7.09
C ASN A 51 -20.44 1.95 -5.68
N ARG A 52 -21.13 2.45 -4.66
CA ARG A 52 -20.76 2.31 -3.23
C ARG A 52 -20.44 0.86 -2.84
N LYS A 53 -21.20 -0.12 -3.34
CA LYS A 53 -20.92 -1.55 -3.06
C LYS A 53 -19.55 -1.97 -3.58
N THR A 54 -19.26 -1.67 -4.86
CA THR A 54 -17.94 -1.92 -5.48
C THR A 54 -16.82 -1.22 -4.72
N GLN A 55 -17.04 0.05 -4.36
CA GLN A 55 -16.10 0.83 -3.58
C GLN A 55 -15.77 0.16 -2.22
N ASN A 56 -16.76 -0.35 -1.51
CA ASN A 56 -16.54 -1.04 -0.23
C ASN A 56 -15.72 -2.33 -0.40
N TYR A 57 -15.97 -3.11 -1.46
CA TYR A 57 -15.18 -4.32 -1.76
C TYR A 57 -13.71 -3.99 -2.05
N ILE A 58 -13.45 -2.89 -2.74
CA ILE A 58 -12.10 -2.41 -3.02
C ILE A 58 -11.37 -2.06 -1.71
N TYR A 59 -11.98 -1.24 -0.85
CA TYR A 59 -11.41 -0.88 0.45
C TYR A 59 -11.14 -2.10 1.34
N PHE A 60 -12.03 -3.10 1.26
CA PHE A 60 -11.84 -4.37 1.95
C PHE A 60 -10.63 -5.15 1.41
N GLY A 61 -10.51 -5.31 0.09
CA GLY A 61 -9.38 -6.00 -0.54
C GLY A 61 -8.03 -5.35 -0.21
N ILE A 62 -7.98 -4.02 -0.22
CA ILE A 62 -6.78 -3.26 0.18
C ILE A 62 -6.43 -3.48 1.65
N SER A 63 -7.43 -3.46 2.54
CA SER A 63 -7.20 -3.72 3.95
C SER A 63 -6.65 -5.13 4.19
N VAL A 64 -7.20 -6.12 3.51
CA VAL A 64 -6.74 -7.51 3.58
C VAL A 64 -5.30 -7.64 3.07
N GLY A 65 -4.97 -7.09 1.91
CA GLY A 65 -3.60 -7.19 1.40
C GLY A 65 -2.58 -6.41 2.23
N ALA A 66 -2.95 -5.28 2.81
CA ALA A 66 -2.08 -4.53 3.72
C ALA A 66 -1.79 -5.34 4.99
N LEU A 67 -2.79 -6.03 5.54
CA LEU A 67 -2.62 -6.96 6.66
C LEU A 67 -1.71 -8.12 6.27
N VAL A 68 -1.97 -8.79 5.14
CA VAL A 68 -1.14 -9.91 4.69
C VAL A 68 0.32 -9.48 4.53
N PHE A 69 0.57 -8.35 3.87
CA PHE A 69 1.91 -7.81 3.68
C PHE A 69 2.60 -7.49 5.03
N GLY A 70 1.88 -6.85 5.96
CA GLY A 70 2.42 -6.57 7.29
C GLY A 70 2.70 -7.84 8.11
N CYS A 71 1.80 -8.82 8.06
CA CYS A 71 1.94 -10.11 8.75
C CYS A 71 3.17 -10.91 8.30
N VAL A 72 3.58 -10.79 7.03
CA VAL A 72 4.80 -11.45 6.54
C VAL A 72 6.03 -11.01 7.34
N HIS A 73 6.14 -9.73 7.69
CA HIS A 73 7.24 -9.20 8.49
C HIS A 73 7.17 -9.64 9.95
N LEU A 74 5.95 -9.89 10.46
CA LEU A 74 5.75 -10.44 11.80
C LEU A 74 6.22 -11.90 11.91
N PHE A 75 6.30 -12.69 10.84
CA PHE A 75 6.88 -14.04 10.91
C PHE A 75 8.36 -14.02 11.35
N ALA A 76 9.09 -12.94 11.06
CA ALA A 76 10.47 -12.74 11.51
C ALA A 76 10.58 -12.22 12.97
N TRP A 77 9.55 -12.42 13.81
CA TRP A 77 9.46 -11.89 15.19
C TRP A 77 10.68 -12.21 16.09
N ASN A 78 11.30 -13.37 15.87
CA ASN A 78 12.40 -13.90 16.65
C ASN A 78 13.73 -13.95 15.87
N PHE A 79 13.83 -13.23 14.76
CA PHE A 79 15.10 -13.15 14.02
C PHE A 79 16.22 -12.60 14.92
N PRO A 80 17.45 -13.15 14.85
CA PRO A 80 18.56 -12.68 15.65
C PRO A 80 19.05 -11.33 15.10
N PHE A 81 18.78 -10.25 15.84
CA PHE A 81 19.29 -8.93 15.54
C PHE A 81 20.54 -8.64 16.38
N PRO A 82 21.50 -7.84 15.89
CA PRO A 82 22.71 -7.48 16.63
C PRO A 82 22.42 -6.70 17.92
N THR A 83 21.37 -5.89 17.91
CA THR A 83 20.93 -5.12 19.08
C THR A 83 19.44 -5.34 19.40
N ASP A 84 19.11 -5.30 20.69
CA ASP A 84 17.71 -5.41 21.15
C ASP A 84 16.85 -4.22 20.69
N VAL A 85 17.48 -3.06 20.47
CA VAL A 85 16.80 -1.85 20.00
C VAL A 85 16.35 -2.01 18.54
N GLU A 86 17.22 -2.51 17.65
CA GLU A 86 16.86 -2.80 16.25
C GLU A 86 15.71 -3.81 16.18
N LYS A 87 15.74 -4.84 17.05
CA LYS A 87 14.66 -5.82 17.17
C LYS A 87 13.33 -5.20 17.62
N LEU A 88 13.36 -4.28 18.59
CA LEU A 88 12.17 -3.58 19.04
C LEU A 88 11.60 -2.68 17.94
N ILE A 89 12.46 -1.92 17.24
CA ILE A 89 12.06 -1.05 16.13
C ILE A 89 11.46 -1.91 15.01
N TRP A 90 12.05 -3.06 14.66
CA TRP A 90 11.49 -4.00 13.69
C TRP A 90 10.07 -4.44 14.05
N ARG A 91 9.84 -4.82 15.31
CA ARG A 91 8.53 -5.26 15.78
C ARG A 91 7.50 -4.13 15.68
N ILE A 92 7.86 -2.93 16.14
CA ILE A 92 7.00 -1.75 16.06
C ILE A 92 6.71 -1.41 14.58
N ALA A 93 7.74 -1.36 13.73
CA ALA A 93 7.59 -1.07 12.31
C ALA A 93 6.72 -2.11 11.58
N SER A 94 6.89 -3.39 11.89
CA SER A 94 6.08 -4.49 11.33
C SER A 94 4.61 -4.37 11.74
N PHE A 95 4.35 -4.02 13.01
CA PHE A 95 2.98 -3.76 13.47
C PHE A 95 2.36 -2.51 12.83
N LEU A 96 3.11 -1.41 12.78
CA LEU A 96 2.63 -0.14 12.23
C LEU A 96 2.32 -0.26 10.73
N THR A 97 3.14 -0.99 9.97
CA THR A 97 2.92 -1.21 8.54
C THR A 97 1.71 -2.10 8.24
N ALA A 98 1.30 -2.98 9.15
CA ALA A 98 0.08 -3.78 9.06
C ALA A 98 -1.18 -2.99 9.50
N LEU A 99 -1.08 -2.31 10.64
CA LEU A 99 -2.25 -1.79 11.35
C LEU A 99 -2.65 -0.38 10.92
N LEU A 100 -1.68 0.54 10.72
CA LEU A 100 -1.99 1.93 10.37
C LEU A 100 -2.82 2.09 9.09
N PRO A 101 -2.47 1.43 7.96
CA PRO A 101 -3.27 1.58 6.75
C PRO A 101 -4.67 1.00 6.90
N THR A 102 -4.79 -0.14 7.59
CA THR A 102 -6.07 -0.78 7.88
C THR A 102 -6.95 0.12 8.75
N ALA A 103 -6.38 0.71 9.79
CA ALA A 103 -7.06 1.63 10.69
C ALA A 103 -7.54 2.90 9.96
N LEU A 104 -6.69 3.53 9.14
CA LEU A 104 -7.06 4.72 8.37
C LEU A 104 -8.20 4.42 7.38
N ASN A 105 -8.14 3.30 6.66
CA ASN A 105 -9.20 2.86 5.76
C ASN A 105 -10.52 2.61 6.50
N MET A 106 -10.46 1.97 7.67
CA MET A 106 -11.63 1.71 8.50
C MET A 106 -12.27 3.00 9.03
N ILE A 107 -11.45 3.93 9.53
CA ILE A 107 -11.89 5.25 10.00
C ILE A 107 -12.57 6.01 8.86
N TRP A 108 -12.01 5.96 7.66
CA TRP A 108 -12.61 6.59 6.49
C TRP A 108 -13.97 5.98 6.14
N LEU A 109 -14.07 4.64 6.11
CA LEU A 109 -15.33 3.95 5.82
C LEU A 109 -16.42 4.25 6.86
N MET A 110 -16.03 4.36 8.14
CA MET A 110 -16.93 4.75 9.22
C MET A 110 -17.37 6.22 9.11
N ALA A 111 -16.44 7.14 8.82
CA ALA A 111 -16.73 8.56 8.67
C ALA A 111 -17.63 8.84 7.46
N ASN A 112 -17.47 8.09 6.37
CA ASN A 112 -18.22 8.24 5.13
C ASN A 112 -19.50 7.36 5.06
N ARG A 113 -19.92 6.78 6.20
CA ARG A 113 -21.11 5.94 6.32
C ARG A 113 -22.42 6.75 6.38
N GLY A 114 -22.34 8.04 6.75
CA GLY A 114 -23.49 8.95 6.78
C GLY A 114 -23.71 9.68 5.44
N GLU A 115 -24.95 10.00 5.12
CA GLU A 115 -25.33 10.75 3.90
C GLU A 115 -24.82 12.21 3.90
N ARG A 116 -24.31 12.69 5.04
CA ARG A 116 -23.78 14.05 5.23
C ARG A 116 -22.34 13.99 5.72
N ALA A 117 -21.41 13.64 4.85
CA ALA A 117 -20.00 13.96 5.09
C ALA A 117 -19.87 15.49 5.01
N THR A 118 -19.89 16.17 6.16
CA THR A 118 -19.73 17.63 6.21
C THR A 118 -18.30 17.97 5.81
N ASP A 119 -18.11 19.04 5.01
CA ASP A 119 -16.79 19.46 4.54
C ASP A 119 -15.76 19.68 5.67
N ILE A 120 -16.23 20.00 6.88
CA ILE A 120 -15.40 20.15 8.09
C ILE A 120 -14.71 18.84 8.49
N THR A 121 -15.30 17.68 8.18
CA THR A 121 -14.71 16.37 8.49
C THR A 121 -13.61 15.93 7.51
N ARG A 122 -13.51 16.60 6.37
CA ARG A 122 -12.56 16.25 5.32
C ARG A 122 -11.10 16.68 5.64
N PRO A 123 -10.80 17.90 6.09
CA PRO A 123 -9.42 18.33 6.32
C PRO A 123 -8.73 17.59 7.48
N TRP A 124 -9.43 17.28 8.59
CA TRP A 124 -8.80 16.55 9.70
C TRP A 124 -8.35 15.15 9.29
N TYR A 125 -9.18 14.46 8.49
CA TYR A 125 -8.84 13.14 7.99
C TYR A 125 -7.64 13.21 7.03
N LEU A 126 -7.61 14.23 6.15
CA LEU A 126 -6.48 14.44 5.25
C LEU A 126 -5.18 14.68 6.02
N THR A 127 -5.20 15.50 7.08
CA THR A 127 -4.01 15.71 7.92
C THR A 127 -3.55 14.41 8.57
N LEU A 128 -4.47 13.64 9.18
CA LEU A 128 -4.13 12.34 9.78
C LEU A 128 -3.58 11.34 8.76
N ALA A 129 -4.18 11.28 7.57
CA ALA A 129 -3.72 10.41 6.50
C ALA A 129 -2.30 10.79 6.06
N LEU A 130 -2.02 12.08 5.84
CA LEU A 130 -0.69 12.56 5.45
C LEU A 130 0.37 12.25 6.52
N THR A 131 0.05 12.49 7.80
CA THR A 131 0.96 12.14 8.90
C THR A 131 1.19 10.64 8.98
N GLY A 132 0.14 9.82 8.86
CA GLY A 132 0.22 8.36 8.86
C GLY A 132 1.06 7.83 7.70
N ILE A 133 0.92 8.41 6.50
CA ILE A 133 1.70 8.06 5.32
C ILE A 133 3.19 8.29 5.57
N SER A 134 3.57 9.46 6.11
CA SER A 134 4.97 9.75 6.43
C SER A 134 5.57 8.71 7.39
N ILE A 135 4.81 8.30 8.42
CA ILE A 135 5.24 7.28 9.37
C ILE A 135 5.40 5.91 8.69
N ILE A 136 4.44 5.53 7.84
CA ILE A 136 4.48 4.24 7.10
C ILE A 136 5.69 4.19 6.17
N VAL A 137 5.98 5.27 5.45
CA VAL A 137 7.13 5.36 4.54
C VAL A 137 8.42 5.15 5.32
N LEU A 138 8.59 5.81 6.47
CA LEU A 138 9.76 5.64 7.33
C LEU A 138 9.89 4.20 7.84
N CYS A 139 8.79 3.60 8.32
CA CYS A 139 8.80 2.21 8.79
C CYS A 139 9.18 1.23 7.68
N ARG A 140 8.73 1.48 6.44
CA ARG A 140 9.05 0.63 5.29
C ARG A 140 10.50 0.77 4.85
N ILE A 141 11.03 1.98 4.83
CA ILE A 141 12.45 2.18 4.54
C ILE A 141 13.30 1.43 5.57
N PHE A 142 12.96 1.53 6.85
CA PHE A 142 13.64 0.78 7.92
C PHE A 142 13.59 -0.74 7.70
N ILE A 143 12.40 -1.29 7.45
CA ILE A 143 12.22 -2.73 7.18
C ILE A 143 13.05 -3.16 5.96
N LEU A 144 13.04 -2.39 4.88
CA LEU A 144 13.82 -2.72 3.67
C LEU A 144 15.31 -2.75 3.97
N VAL A 145 15.83 -1.74 4.68
CA VAL A 145 17.24 -1.68 5.08
C VAL A 145 17.63 -2.90 5.92
N GLU A 146 16.81 -3.28 6.90
CA GLU A 146 17.07 -4.45 7.75
C GLU A 146 16.99 -5.78 6.98
N VAL A 147 16.09 -5.92 6.01
CA VAL A 147 16.02 -7.09 5.14
C VAL A 147 17.28 -7.21 4.28
N PHE A 148 17.73 -6.12 3.65
CA PHE A 148 18.97 -6.12 2.87
C PHE A 148 20.19 -6.41 3.73
N ARG A 149 20.23 -5.85 4.94
CA ARG A 149 21.28 -6.12 5.93
C ARG A 149 21.32 -7.60 6.30
N SER A 150 20.16 -8.19 6.61
CA SER A 150 20.03 -9.61 6.95
C SER A 150 20.46 -10.52 5.80
N LEU A 151 20.19 -10.11 4.55
CA LEU A 151 20.63 -10.83 3.35
C LEU A 151 22.15 -10.77 3.18
N TYR A 152 22.77 -9.62 3.43
CA TYR A 152 24.22 -9.43 3.31
C TYR A 152 25.02 -10.28 4.30
N PHE A 153 24.52 -10.44 5.53
CA PHE A 153 25.16 -11.24 6.56
C PHE A 153 24.82 -12.74 6.51
N LEU A 154 24.06 -13.17 5.51
CA LEU A 154 23.72 -14.58 5.34
C LEU A 154 24.95 -15.38 4.89
N SER A 155 25.15 -16.58 5.46
CA SER A 155 26.29 -17.43 5.11
C SER A 155 26.27 -17.77 3.60
N PRO A 156 27.45 -17.84 2.93
CA PRO A 156 27.57 -18.16 1.50
C PRO A 156 26.82 -19.45 1.09
N ASP A 157 26.76 -20.44 1.97
CA ASP A 157 26.10 -21.74 1.74
C ASP A 157 24.57 -21.66 1.54
N ALA A 158 23.93 -20.57 1.99
CA ALA A 158 22.51 -20.35 1.73
C ALA A 158 22.23 -19.93 0.29
N PHE A 159 23.23 -19.34 -0.39
CA PHE A 159 23.11 -18.90 -1.78
C PHE A 159 23.33 -20.03 -2.79
N SER A 160 24.01 -21.11 -2.39
CA SER A 160 24.31 -22.24 -3.27
C SER A 160 23.20 -23.30 -3.34
N SER A 161 22.22 -23.31 -2.43
CA SER A 161 21.37 -24.50 -2.19
C SER A 161 19.90 -24.42 -2.63
N THR A 162 19.37 -23.29 -3.11
CA THR A 162 17.89 -23.12 -3.13
C THR A 162 17.19 -23.19 -4.49
N TRP A 163 17.87 -23.00 -5.62
CA TRP A 163 17.24 -23.15 -6.95
C TRP A 163 18.22 -23.21 -8.13
N ALA A 164 19.39 -22.58 -8.01
CA ALA A 164 20.39 -22.53 -9.09
C ALA A 164 20.96 -23.91 -9.47
N LEU A 165 21.03 -24.85 -8.51
CA LEU A 165 21.40 -26.25 -8.75
C LEU A 165 20.36 -27.03 -9.56
N ASN A 166 19.10 -26.59 -9.56
CA ASN A 166 18.00 -27.22 -10.30
C ASN A 166 17.70 -26.51 -11.63
N VAL A 167 18.49 -25.51 -12.02
CA VAL A 167 18.41 -24.95 -13.37
C VAL A 167 18.93 -26.01 -14.32
N PRO A 168 18.13 -26.49 -15.30
CA PRO A 168 18.62 -27.42 -16.29
C PRO A 168 19.77 -26.73 -17.03
N HIS A 169 20.99 -27.20 -16.77
CA HIS A 169 22.16 -26.92 -17.59
C HIS A 169 21.78 -27.23 -19.05
N VAL A 170 21.72 -26.20 -19.88
CA VAL A 170 21.56 -26.36 -21.33
C VAL A 170 22.92 -26.83 -21.83
N GLY A 171 23.06 -28.15 -21.95
CA GLY A 171 24.14 -28.79 -22.70
C GLY A 171 23.88 -28.70 -24.19
#